data_AF-A0A250JYW4-F1
#
_entry.id   AF-A0A250JYW4-F1
#
_cell.length_a   1.000
_cell.length_b   1.000
_cell.length_c   1.000
_cell.angle_alpha   90.00
_cell.angle_beta   90.00
_cell.angle_gamma   90.00
#
_symmetry.space_group_name_H-M   'P 1'
#
loop_
_entity.id
_entity.type
_entity.pdbx_description
1 polymer ?
#
loop_
_entity_poly.entity_id
_entity_poly.type
_entity_poly.pdbx_seq_one_letter_code
_entity_poly.pdbx_strand_id
1 'polypeptide(L)'
;MRPWRPLRRLAWATLLSGLSSAGCVLLEETPDPSELVCREDSDCAANEVCFPDGCGDPGQDIVVEVTPNPHDGLHAQDFEVDAVRPELNLALFGPATVQGSAARVTAPGGASRPYNEPIHLTARGQSALLPGVTRTFTASLVPVNGSWTLPVGTGTYTVTLEPEDLGLPPVQGHATVEPGGARPLHLELLSPHQVARLDGQVVRQGALLVDAELEAQALNADLSPLSQRVPVSRSTGAFSLALPLEASQRTSLLVRVTAAGDVWVPQKTFTVDPREPLAAPLELGDYGAPVQVSGRILGRDGRPVAQATVSLGGQVGGGGTFQGPMSVTDAEGRFTALTLPSAPGSGLSLVVVPPSGSTAGLTVQPVEVPRTGAVLTDVVCPDRRIVRGTILQTDGASPALGVRVLADPVGQVPGWPRPPAGGESLGTTDDTGGFRLGLDPGIYRMDFIPTENLPRVSRVVTVLPGDDSTEQVLATFPLQRGRTVRGLVSESGLPTPYASVRFYRVANLGGRPSPVLLSQTVSDHLGRYTALLPVR
;
A
#
# COMPACT_ATOMS: atom_id res chain seq x y z
N MET A 1 -56.54 68.36 11.59
CA MET A 1 -56.22 67.36 10.53
C MET A 1 -54.71 67.24 10.43
N ARG A 2 -54.20 66.02 10.18
CA ARG A 2 -52.78 65.57 10.29
C ARG A 2 -52.16 65.69 11.70
N PRO A 3 -51.19 64.83 12.07
CA PRO A 3 -50.88 63.48 11.56
C PRO A 3 -51.36 62.36 12.52
N TRP A 4 -51.25 61.11 12.08
CA TRP A 4 -51.86 59.94 12.70
C TRP A 4 -50.78 58.94 13.14
N ARG A 5 -50.72 58.58 14.45
CA ARG A 5 -50.26 57.30 15.04
C ARG A 5 -50.03 57.38 16.57
N PRO A 6 -50.88 56.71 17.36
CA PRO A 6 -50.49 55.82 18.46
C PRO A 6 -50.66 54.34 18.00
N LEU A 7 -50.12 53.29 18.62
CA LEU A 7 -50.01 53.02 20.06
C LEU A 7 -48.59 52.75 20.59
N ARG A 8 -48.44 53.02 21.89
CA ARG A 8 -47.36 52.61 22.80
C ARG A 8 -47.93 51.61 23.83
N ARG A 9 -47.00 51.06 24.65
CA ARG A 9 -47.18 50.35 25.96
C ARG A 9 -47.30 48.82 25.82
N LEU A 10 -46.69 47.98 26.67
CA LEU A 10 -45.80 48.15 27.86
C LEU A 10 -44.49 47.34 27.62
N ALA A 11 -43.28 47.75 28.05
CA ALA A 11 -42.71 47.75 29.41
C ALA A 11 -42.74 46.34 30.07
N TRP A 12 -41.67 45.81 30.68
CA TRP A 12 -40.96 46.33 31.86
C TRP A 12 -39.46 45.92 31.97
N ALA A 13 -38.67 46.78 32.64
CA ALA A 13 -37.59 46.53 33.61
C ALA A 13 -36.38 45.62 33.26
N THR A 14 -35.11 46.06 33.21
CA THR A 14 -34.21 46.55 34.30
C THR A 14 -34.05 45.56 35.47
N LEU A 15 -32.89 45.30 36.08
CA LEU A 15 -31.54 45.89 35.99
C LEU A 15 -30.55 44.81 35.44
N LEU A 16 -29.21 44.81 35.54
CA LEU A 16 -28.19 45.67 36.17
C LEU A 16 -26.90 45.65 35.32
N SER A 17 -25.72 45.88 35.91
CA SER A 17 -24.45 46.10 35.19
C SER A 17 -23.21 45.66 35.99
N GLY A 18 -22.23 45.06 35.29
CA GLY A 18 -20.79 45.22 35.56
C GLY A 18 -20.12 44.26 36.56
N LEU A 19 -19.10 43.52 36.10
CA LEU A 19 -17.68 43.90 36.28
C LEU A 19 -16.75 42.90 35.58
N SER A 20 -15.56 43.37 35.21
CA SER A 20 -14.55 42.62 34.48
C SER A 20 -13.88 41.54 35.32
N SER A 21 -13.63 40.37 34.74
CA SER A 21 -12.52 39.51 35.17
C SER A 21 -11.84 38.92 33.93
N ALA A 22 -10.51 38.97 33.91
CA ALA A 22 -9.73 38.14 33.01
C ALA A 22 -9.75 36.71 33.56
N GLY A 23 -10.20 35.76 32.74
CA GLY A 23 -10.28 34.35 33.10
C GLY A 23 -9.86 33.53 31.89
N CYS A 24 -8.87 32.66 32.07
CA CYS A 24 -8.20 31.87 31.05
C CYS A 24 -9.13 31.39 29.93
N VAL A 25 -8.78 31.72 28.68
CA VAL A 25 -9.04 30.78 27.59
C VAL A 25 -8.20 29.56 27.94
N LEU A 26 -8.87 28.50 28.41
CA LEU A 26 -8.36 27.16 28.26
C LEU A 26 -8.15 26.97 26.75
N LEU A 27 -6.89 27.02 26.33
CA LEU A 27 -6.47 26.22 25.21
C LEU A 27 -6.87 24.80 25.58
N GLU A 28 -7.86 24.23 24.90
CA GLU A 28 -8.04 22.79 24.89
C GLU A 28 -6.70 22.24 24.40
N GLU A 29 -5.96 21.57 25.30
CA GLU A 29 -4.76 20.86 24.92
C GLU A 29 -5.17 19.89 23.82
N THR A 30 -4.63 20.09 22.62
CA THR A 30 -4.75 19.11 21.55
C THR A 30 -4.24 17.80 22.13
N PRO A 31 -5.08 16.74 22.25
CA PRO A 31 -4.70 15.54 22.96
C PRO A 31 -3.42 14.98 22.35
N ASP A 32 -2.49 14.57 23.21
CA ASP A 32 -1.18 14.11 22.78
C ASP A 32 -1.38 12.91 21.83
N PRO A 33 -0.87 12.95 20.58
CA PRO A 33 -1.04 11.87 19.60
C PRO A 33 -0.29 10.57 19.97
N SER A 34 0.28 10.50 21.18
CA SER A 34 0.76 9.28 21.82
C SER A 34 -0.20 8.69 22.87
N GLU A 35 -1.33 9.33 23.20
CA GLU A 35 -2.33 8.74 24.09
C GLU A 35 -3.07 7.58 23.42
N LEU A 36 -2.75 6.37 23.87
CA LEU A 36 -3.57 5.19 23.63
C LEU A 36 -4.95 5.42 24.24
N VAL A 37 -6.01 5.15 23.46
CA VAL A 37 -7.43 5.30 23.87
C VAL A 37 -7.77 4.52 25.15
N CYS A 38 -7.00 3.46 25.42
CA CYS A 38 -6.92 2.72 26.68
C CYS A 38 -5.47 2.24 26.85
N ARG A 39 -5.00 2.02 28.08
CA ARG A 39 -3.62 1.57 28.37
C ARG A 39 -3.58 0.09 28.71
N GLU A 40 -4.55 -0.36 29.50
CA GLU A 40 -4.74 -1.75 29.89
C GLU A 40 -6.21 -2.14 29.90
N ASP A 41 -6.51 -3.44 30.02
CA ASP A 41 -7.88 -3.92 30.01
C ASP A 41 -8.69 -3.34 31.20
N SER A 42 -8.05 -2.99 32.32
CA SER A 42 -8.68 -2.31 33.48
C SER A 42 -9.43 -1.03 33.12
N ASP A 43 -8.98 -0.31 32.09
CA ASP A 43 -9.60 0.94 31.62
C ASP A 43 -10.93 0.69 30.89
N CYS A 44 -11.16 -0.54 30.45
CA CYS A 44 -12.30 -0.97 29.64
C CYS A 44 -13.40 -1.66 30.46
N ALA A 45 -14.63 -1.71 29.91
CA ALA A 45 -15.75 -2.35 30.58
C ALA A 45 -15.51 -3.86 30.83
N ALA A 46 -16.31 -4.45 31.72
CA ALA A 46 -16.10 -5.82 32.21
C ALA A 46 -16.17 -6.94 31.14
N ASN A 47 -16.64 -6.63 29.94
CA ASN A 47 -16.72 -7.52 28.77
C ASN A 47 -15.81 -7.08 27.61
N GLU A 48 -14.98 -6.07 27.81
CA GLU A 48 -14.10 -5.48 26.80
C GLU A 48 -12.63 -5.72 27.15
N VAL A 49 -11.77 -5.65 26.14
CA VAL A 49 -10.31 -5.58 26.30
C VAL A 49 -9.76 -4.41 25.49
N CYS A 50 -8.56 -3.96 25.85
CA CYS A 50 -7.96 -2.79 25.26
C CYS A 50 -7.24 -3.12 23.94
N PHE A 51 -7.76 -2.66 22.80
CA PHE A 51 -7.19 -2.82 21.46
C PHE A 51 -6.49 -1.54 20.94
N PRO A 52 -5.83 -1.54 19.76
CA PRO A 52 -5.16 -0.34 19.25
C PRO A 52 -6.10 0.82 18.88
N ASP A 53 -7.39 0.54 18.69
CA ASP A 53 -8.47 1.49 18.39
C ASP A 53 -9.31 1.84 19.64
N GLY A 54 -9.01 1.29 20.81
CA GLY A 54 -9.70 1.52 22.07
C GLY A 54 -10.28 0.25 22.71
N CYS A 55 -11.18 0.43 23.66
CA CYS A 55 -11.88 -0.67 24.31
C CYS A 55 -12.89 -1.34 23.35
N GLY A 56 -12.91 -2.66 23.33
CA GLY A 56 -13.86 -3.41 22.50
C GLY A 56 -14.02 -4.87 22.93
N ASP A 57 -15.12 -5.50 22.50
CA ASP A 57 -15.40 -6.92 22.78
C ASP A 57 -14.43 -7.83 22.01
N PRO A 58 -13.65 -8.71 22.68
CA PRO A 58 -12.71 -9.62 22.03
C PRO A 58 -13.36 -10.77 21.22
N GLY A 59 -14.69 -10.82 21.13
CA GLY A 59 -15.45 -11.72 20.28
C GLY A 59 -16.06 -11.07 19.03
N GLN A 60 -15.95 -9.76 18.85
CA GLN A 60 -16.54 -8.99 17.73
C GLN A 60 -15.50 -8.57 16.68
N ASP A 61 -15.99 -8.21 15.49
CA ASP A 61 -15.19 -7.78 14.32
C ASP A 61 -14.11 -8.80 13.90
N ILE A 62 -14.33 -10.09 14.18
CA ILE A 62 -13.35 -11.16 13.93
C ILE A 62 -13.50 -11.72 12.53
N VAL A 63 -12.39 -11.70 11.79
CA VAL A 63 -12.28 -12.29 10.45
C VAL A 63 -11.16 -13.33 10.45
N VAL A 64 -11.42 -14.50 9.89
CA VAL A 64 -10.45 -15.58 9.75
C VAL A 64 -10.06 -15.73 8.29
N GLU A 65 -8.78 -15.55 7.98
CA GLU A 65 -8.19 -15.90 6.68
C GLU A 65 -7.65 -17.32 6.76
N VAL A 66 -8.07 -18.18 5.84
CA VAL A 66 -7.49 -19.53 5.67
C VAL A 66 -6.88 -19.65 4.28
N THR A 67 -5.62 -20.07 4.23
CA THR A 67 -4.91 -20.39 3.00
C THR A 67 -4.62 -21.90 2.97
N PRO A 68 -5.34 -22.70 2.17
CA PRO A 68 -5.22 -24.17 2.18
C PRO A 68 -3.82 -24.69 1.83
N ASN A 69 -3.18 -24.12 0.81
CA ASN A 69 -1.75 -24.33 0.57
C ASN A 69 -0.99 -22.99 0.72
N PRO A 70 -0.31 -22.73 1.86
CA PRO A 70 0.41 -21.48 2.06
C PRO A 70 1.69 -21.36 1.21
N HIS A 71 2.19 -22.44 0.60
CA HIS A 71 3.32 -22.36 -0.34
C HIS A 71 2.89 -21.75 -1.68
N ASP A 72 1.71 -22.13 -2.17
CA ASP A 72 1.15 -21.61 -3.42
C ASP A 72 0.44 -20.26 -3.21
N GLY A 73 -0.11 -20.00 -2.02
CA GLY A 73 -0.61 -18.69 -1.57
C GLY A 73 -1.84 -18.10 -2.30
N LEU A 74 -2.26 -18.67 -3.43
CA LEU A 74 -3.12 -18.02 -4.41
C LEU A 74 -4.64 -18.04 -4.11
N HIS A 75 -5.10 -18.79 -3.11
CA HIS A 75 -6.55 -18.96 -2.86
C HIS A 75 -6.94 -18.82 -1.39
N ALA A 76 -6.50 -17.73 -0.76
CA ALA A 76 -6.98 -17.34 0.56
C ALA A 76 -8.50 -17.13 0.57
N GLN A 77 -9.16 -17.69 1.59
CA GLN A 77 -10.59 -17.56 1.87
C GLN A 77 -10.80 -16.85 3.19
N ASP A 78 -11.63 -15.80 3.19
CA ASP A 78 -11.92 -14.99 4.36
C ASP A 78 -13.32 -15.33 4.90
N PHE A 79 -13.43 -15.51 6.22
CA PHE A 79 -14.66 -15.87 6.91
C PHE A 79 -14.92 -14.87 8.04
N GLU A 80 -16.10 -14.25 8.06
CA GLU A 80 -16.58 -13.49 9.21
C GLU A 80 -16.98 -14.46 10.34
N VAL A 81 -16.74 -14.08 11.60
CA VAL A 81 -17.04 -14.90 12.77
C VAL A 81 -17.93 -14.12 13.74
N ASP A 82 -19.25 -14.28 13.58
CA ASP A 82 -20.30 -13.64 14.40
C ASP A 82 -20.09 -13.77 15.92
N ALA A 83 -19.52 -14.90 16.35
CA ALA A 83 -19.23 -15.19 17.74
C ALA A 83 -18.10 -16.22 17.86
N VAL A 84 -16.97 -15.81 18.44
CA VAL A 84 -15.84 -16.70 18.76
C VAL A 84 -16.25 -17.71 19.82
N ARG A 85 -16.21 -19.01 19.46
CA ARG A 85 -16.52 -20.16 20.33
C ARG A 85 -15.23 -20.95 20.68
N PRO A 86 -15.22 -21.77 21.75
CA PRO A 86 -14.09 -22.65 22.06
C PRO A 86 -13.78 -23.67 20.96
N GLU A 87 -14.80 -24.09 20.21
CA GLU A 87 -14.68 -24.89 19.00
C GLU A 87 -15.23 -24.10 17.80
N LEU A 88 -14.40 -23.94 16.77
CA LEU A 88 -14.72 -23.25 15.52
C LEU A 88 -14.19 -24.07 14.33
N ASN A 89 -15.06 -24.86 13.70
CA ASN A 89 -14.68 -25.65 12.53
C ASN A 89 -14.82 -24.81 11.25
N LEU A 90 -13.79 -24.84 10.42
CA LEU A 90 -13.64 -24.02 9.21
C LEU A 90 -13.82 -24.92 7.98
N ALA A 91 -15.03 -24.90 7.41
CA ALA A 91 -15.32 -25.57 6.16
C ALA A 91 -14.88 -24.68 4.99
N LEU A 92 -13.74 -25.03 4.38
CA LEU A 92 -13.26 -24.42 3.16
C LEU A 92 -14.15 -24.84 1.99
N PHE A 93 -14.38 -23.87 1.12
CA PHE A 93 -15.01 -24.10 -0.17
C PHE A 93 -13.92 -24.38 -1.22
N GLY A 94 -14.33 -24.83 -2.40
CA GLY A 94 -13.45 -24.89 -3.56
C GLY A 94 -12.96 -23.48 -3.99
N PRO A 95 -12.07 -23.41 -4.99
CA PRO A 95 -11.50 -22.14 -5.43
C PRO A 95 -12.58 -21.16 -5.89
N ALA A 96 -12.54 -19.95 -5.36
CA ALA A 96 -13.37 -18.83 -5.81
C ALA A 96 -12.99 -18.48 -7.26
N THR A 97 -13.98 -18.20 -8.12
CA THR A 97 -13.76 -17.99 -9.56
C THR A 97 -14.52 -16.80 -10.11
N VAL A 98 -13.84 -16.03 -10.97
CA VAL A 98 -14.52 -15.16 -11.94
C VAL A 98 -14.78 -16.00 -13.19
N GLN A 99 -16.06 -16.25 -13.48
CA GLN A 99 -16.51 -16.95 -14.69
C GLN A 99 -16.86 -15.89 -15.73
N GLY A 100 -15.99 -15.71 -16.70
CA GLY A 100 -16.10 -14.62 -17.64
C GLY A 100 -16.67 -15.03 -18.99
N SER A 101 -17.24 -14.04 -19.67
CA SER A 101 -17.54 -14.11 -21.10
C SER A 101 -16.95 -12.89 -21.80
N ALA A 102 -16.14 -13.14 -22.83
CA ALA A 102 -15.62 -12.15 -23.74
C ALA A 102 -16.44 -12.17 -25.03
N ALA A 103 -17.02 -11.03 -25.41
CA ALA A 103 -17.68 -10.84 -26.70
C ALA A 103 -17.02 -9.68 -27.45
N ARG A 104 -17.14 -9.65 -28.79
CA ARG A 104 -16.71 -8.54 -29.65
C ARG A 104 -17.91 -8.00 -30.40
N VAL A 105 -18.19 -6.71 -30.31
CA VAL A 105 -19.24 -6.05 -31.10
C VAL A 105 -18.89 -6.20 -32.59
N THR A 106 -19.85 -6.59 -33.41
CA THR A 106 -19.65 -6.84 -34.86
C THR A 106 -20.34 -5.82 -35.76
N ALA A 107 -21.38 -5.15 -35.28
CA ALA A 107 -22.11 -4.13 -36.04
C ALA A 107 -22.62 -2.98 -35.15
N PRO A 108 -22.74 -1.75 -35.69
CA PRO A 108 -23.48 -0.68 -35.04
C PRO A 108 -24.94 -1.13 -34.82
N GLY A 109 -25.37 -1.21 -33.55
CA GLY A 109 -26.67 -1.77 -33.18
C GLY A 109 -26.62 -2.95 -32.19
N GLY A 110 -25.44 -3.36 -31.72
CA GLY A 110 -25.29 -4.26 -30.57
C GLY A 110 -25.27 -5.76 -30.88
N ALA A 111 -25.14 -6.14 -32.15
CA ALA A 111 -24.86 -7.55 -32.49
C ALA A 111 -23.41 -7.90 -32.11
N SER A 112 -23.22 -8.75 -31.11
CA SER A 112 -21.90 -9.21 -30.66
C SER A 112 -21.68 -10.69 -31.01
N ARG A 113 -20.41 -11.08 -31.15
CA ARG A 113 -19.98 -12.48 -31.32
C ARG A 113 -19.07 -12.89 -30.16
N PRO A 114 -19.02 -14.17 -29.78
CA PRO A 114 -18.04 -14.64 -28.80
C PRO A 114 -16.60 -14.38 -29.30
N TYR A 115 -15.73 -13.91 -28.40
CA TYR A 115 -14.32 -13.66 -28.70
C TYR A 115 -13.48 -14.90 -28.36
N ASN A 116 -12.73 -15.44 -29.33
CA ASN A 116 -12.02 -16.72 -29.22
C ASN A 116 -10.55 -16.60 -29.63
N GLU A 117 -9.99 -15.41 -29.51
CA GLU A 117 -8.57 -15.10 -29.73
C GLU A 117 -7.88 -14.96 -28.36
N PRO A 118 -6.53 -15.04 -28.26
CA PRO A 118 -5.83 -14.97 -26.99
C PRO A 118 -6.08 -13.68 -26.20
N ILE A 119 -6.19 -13.82 -24.88
CA ILE A 119 -6.35 -12.71 -23.93
C ILE A 119 -5.40 -12.88 -22.73
N HIS A 120 -4.95 -11.74 -22.22
CA HIS A 120 -4.38 -11.59 -20.90
C HIS A 120 -5.46 -11.04 -19.95
N LEU A 121 -5.60 -11.68 -18.80
CA LEU A 121 -6.51 -11.27 -17.73
C LEU A 121 -5.69 -10.86 -16.51
N THR A 122 -5.97 -9.68 -15.97
CA THR A 122 -5.38 -9.18 -14.72
C THR A 122 -6.51 -8.78 -13.77
N ALA A 123 -6.71 -9.54 -12.70
CA ALA A 123 -7.58 -9.16 -11.59
C ALA A 123 -6.75 -8.52 -10.49
N ARG A 124 -6.97 -7.23 -10.20
CA ARG A 124 -6.37 -6.51 -9.07
C ARG A 124 -7.47 -6.07 -8.12
N GLY A 125 -7.25 -6.30 -6.83
CA GLY A 125 -8.28 -6.12 -5.83
C GLY A 125 -7.74 -6.20 -4.41
N GLN A 126 -8.65 -6.43 -3.48
CA GLN A 126 -8.35 -6.67 -2.07
C GLN A 126 -9.37 -7.64 -1.47
N SER A 127 -9.06 -8.21 -0.30
CA SER A 127 -10.08 -8.91 0.49
C SER A 127 -11.29 -8.01 0.77
N ALA A 128 -12.50 -8.59 0.72
CA ALA A 128 -13.72 -7.88 1.08
C ALA A 128 -13.88 -7.72 2.60
N LEU A 129 -13.26 -8.60 3.39
CA LEU A 129 -13.36 -8.62 4.86
C LEU A 129 -12.08 -8.10 5.56
N LEU A 130 -10.94 -8.06 4.86
CA LEU A 130 -9.66 -7.56 5.40
C LEU A 130 -9.18 -6.33 4.60
N PRO A 131 -9.59 -5.10 4.97
CA PRO A 131 -9.24 -3.88 4.24
C PRO A 131 -7.73 -3.70 4.06
N GLY A 132 -7.31 -3.28 2.86
CA GLY A 132 -5.89 -3.08 2.54
C GLY A 132 -5.09 -4.36 2.26
N VAL A 133 -5.65 -5.56 2.47
CA VAL A 133 -5.01 -6.82 2.04
C VAL A 133 -5.18 -6.96 0.53
N THR A 134 -4.24 -6.41 -0.23
CA THR A 134 -4.23 -6.43 -1.70
C THR A 134 -4.06 -7.84 -2.26
N ARG A 135 -4.82 -8.17 -3.30
CA ARG A 135 -4.77 -9.47 -4.01
C ARG A 135 -4.66 -9.22 -5.51
N THR A 136 -3.78 -9.97 -6.19
CA THR A 136 -3.54 -9.85 -7.64
C THR A 136 -3.45 -11.24 -8.27
N PHE A 137 -4.20 -11.45 -9.36
CA PHE A 137 -4.22 -12.69 -10.13
C PHE A 137 -4.07 -12.38 -11.62
N THR A 138 -3.31 -13.21 -12.33
CA THR A 138 -3.05 -13.04 -13.77
C THR A 138 -3.18 -14.37 -14.49
N ALA A 139 -3.78 -14.37 -15.68
CA ALA A 139 -3.83 -15.53 -16.56
C ALA A 139 -3.68 -15.12 -18.03
N SER A 140 -3.08 -15.99 -18.84
CA SER A 140 -3.03 -15.89 -20.29
C SER A 140 -3.75 -17.10 -20.87
N LEU A 141 -4.80 -16.90 -21.65
CA LEU A 141 -5.65 -17.99 -22.14
C LEU A 141 -6.34 -17.64 -23.47
N VAL A 142 -6.92 -18.64 -24.13
CA VAL A 142 -7.82 -18.48 -25.26
C VAL A 142 -9.24 -18.84 -24.80
N PRO A 143 -10.23 -17.93 -24.86
CA PRO A 143 -11.60 -18.25 -24.44
C PRO A 143 -12.25 -19.29 -25.36
N VAL A 144 -13.09 -20.15 -24.80
CA VAL A 144 -13.81 -21.20 -25.54
C VAL A 144 -15.26 -20.79 -25.70
N ASN A 145 -15.67 -20.48 -26.93
CA ASN A 145 -16.95 -19.84 -27.25
C ASN A 145 -17.17 -18.56 -26.42
N GLY A 146 -16.14 -17.72 -26.30
CA GLY A 146 -16.14 -16.52 -25.47
C GLY A 146 -15.97 -16.77 -23.96
N SER A 147 -16.22 -17.99 -23.48
CA SER A 147 -16.15 -18.31 -22.04
C SER A 147 -14.71 -18.49 -21.56
N TRP A 148 -14.43 -17.94 -20.39
CA TRP A 148 -13.15 -18.11 -19.68
C TRP A 148 -13.38 -18.21 -18.17
N THR A 149 -12.37 -18.63 -17.41
CA THR A 149 -12.46 -18.73 -15.95
C THR A 149 -11.12 -18.34 -15.33
N LEU A 150 -11.17 -17.47 -14.34
CA LEU A 150 -10.01 -17.02 -13.57
C LEU A 150 -10.21 -17.41 -12.09
N PRO A 151 -9.45 -18.39 -11.58
CA PRO A 151 -9.37 -18.65 -10.14
C PRO A 151 -8.78 -17.45 -9.40
N VAL A 152 -9.39 -17.09 -8.27
CA VAL A 152 -9.00 -15.96 -7.42
C VAL A 152 -9.13 -16.34 -5.94
N GLY A 153 -8.60 -15.51 -5.04
CA GLY A 153 -9.00 -15.52 -3.63
C GLY A 153 -10.33 -14.80 -3.43
N THR A 154 -10.86 -14.79 -2.21
CA THR A 154 -12.07 -14.02 -1.89
C THR A 154 -11.83 -12.52 -1.97
N GLY A 155 -12.87 -11.73 -2.28
CA GLY A 155 -12.79 -10.26 -2.25
C GLY A 155 -13.29 -9.53 -3.50
N THR A 156 -12.93 -8.25 -3.58
CA THR A 156 -13.41 -7.30 -4.58
C THR A 156 -12.30 -7.00 -5.59
N TYR A 157 -12.57 -7.23 -6.87
CA TYR A 157 -11.60 -7.12 -7.95
C TYR A 157 -12.06 -6.19 -9.07
N THR A 158 -11.13 -5.42 -9.62
CA THR A 158 -11.19 -4.90 -10.98
C THR A 158 -10.45 -5.89 -11.87
N VAL A 159 -11.18 -6.52 -12.78
CA VAL A 159 -10.65 -7.45 -13.78
C VAL A 159 -10.45 -6.67 -15.09
N THR A 160 -9.21 -6.61 -15.55
CA THR A 160 -8.84 -6.05 -16.87
C THR A 160 -8.60 -7.19 -17.84
N LEU A 161 -9.20 -7.10 -19.03
CA LEU A 161 -8.96 -7.97 -20.17
C LEU A 161 -8.20 -7.18 -21.24
N GLU A 162 -7.02 -7.69 -21.58
CA GLU A 162 -6.11 -7.17 -22.61
C GLU A 162 -6.02 -8.24 -23.73
N PRO A 163 -6.66 -8.03 -24.90
CA PRO A 163 -6.59 -8.97 -26.00
C PRO A 163 -5.23 -8.88 -26.73
N GLU A 164 -4.69 -9.99 -27.24
CA GLU A 164 -3.41 -9.95 -27.98
C GLU A 164 -3.50 -9.09 -29.28
N ASP A 165 -4.72 -8.86 -29.80
CA ASP A 165 -5.03 -7.87 -30.83
C ASP A 165 -4.82 -6.43 -30.31
N LEU A 166 -3.62 -5.87 -30.52
CA LEU A 166 -3.28 -4.45 -30.26
C LEU A 166 -4.11 -3.45 -31.11
N GLY A 167 -4.98 -3.94 -32.00
CA GLY A 167 -6.06 -3.19 -32.63
C GLY A 167 -7.22 -2.86 -31.68
N LEU A 168 -7.29 -3.48 -30.50
CA LEU A 168 -8.35 -3.30 -29.51
C LEU A 168 -7.82 -2.66 -28.22
N PRO A 169 -8.58 -1.73 -27.58
CA PRO A 169 -8.26 -1.24 -26.24
C PRO A 169 -8.62 -2.28 -25.16
N PRO A 170 -8.04 -2.19 -23.95
CA PRO A 170 -8.39 -3.04 -22.82
C PRO A 170 -9.80 -2.74 -22.33
N VAL A 171 -10.46 -3.75 -21.76
CA VAL A 171 -11.80 -3.62 -21.16
C VAL A 171 -11.74 -4.04 -19.70
N GLN A 172 -12.45 -3.29 -18.85
CA GLN A 172 -12.49 -3.53 -17.41
C GLN A 172 -13.90 -3.88 -16.93
N GLY A 173 -13.97 -4.69 -15.89
CA GLY A 173 -15.20 -4.97 -15.15
C GLY A 173 -14.90 -5.27 -13.69
N HIS A 174 -15.93 -5.24 -12.84
CA HIS A 174 -15.80 -5.43 -11.40
C HIS A 174 -16.49 -6.72 -10.95
N ALA A 175 -15.87 -7.45 -10.03
CA ALA A 175 -16.42 -8.69 -9.46
C ALA A 175 -16.14 -8.77 -7.95
N THR A 176 -17.18 -9.10 -7.16
CA THR A 176 -17.08 -9.38 -5.72
C THR A 176 -17.29 -10.88 -5.50
N VAL A 177 -16.22 -11.61 -5.19
CA VAL A 177 -16.21 -13.07 -5.15
C VAL A 177 -16.14 -13.57 -3.70
N GLU A 178 -17.17 -14.31 -3.30
CA GLU A 178 -17.30 -14.94 -1.98
C GLU A 178 -16.53 -16.27 -1.91
N PRO A 179 -16.27 -16.83 -0.70
CA PRO A 179 -15.74 -18.18 -0.56
C PRO A 179 -16.53 -19.20 -1.39
N GLY A 180 -15.85 -19.98 -2.24
CA GLY A 180 -16.48 -20.94 -3.15
C GLY A 180 -17.35 -20.35 -4.27
N GLY A 181 -17.45 -19.03 -4.35
CA GLY A 181 -18.32 -18.33 -5.27
C GLY A 181 -17.81 -18.40 -6.71
N ALA A 182 -18.73 -18.67 -7.63
CA ALA A 182 -18.56 -18.35 -9.05
C ALA A 182 -19.26 -17.02 -9.34
N ARG A 183 -18.55 -16.04 -9.90
CA ARG A 183 -19.13 -14.75 -10.29
C ARG A 183 -19.11 -14.54 -11.80
N PRO A 184 -20.29 -14.37 -12.44
CA PRO A 184 -20.35 -14.08 -13.86
C PRO A 184 -19.83 -12.67 -14.13
N LEU A 185 -18.96 -12.52 -15.14
CA LEU A 185 -18.52 -11.22 -15.64
C LEU A 185 -18.65 -11.19 -17.17
N HIS A 186 -19.28 -10.15 -17.71
CA HIS A 186 -19.36 -9.93 -19.15
C HIS A 186 -18.44 -8.77 -19.53
N LEU A 187 -17.49 -9.02 -20.42
CA LEU A 187 -16.57 -8.02 -20.97
C LEU A 187 -16.76 -7.95 -22.48
N GLU A 188 -17.17 -6.77 -22.96
CA GLU A 188 -17.47 -6.54 -24.37
C GLU A 188 -16.38 -5.69 -25.03
N LEU A 189 -15.64 -6.31 -25.95
CA LEU A 189 -14.63 -5.69 -26.78
C LEU A 189 -15.29 -4.86 -27.89
N LEU A 190 -14.77 -3.65 -28.10
CA LEU A 190 -15.27 -2.71 -29.10
C LEU A 190 -15.20 -3.26 -30.53
N SER A 191 -16.16 -2.85 -31.36
CA SER A 191 -16.07 -3.10 -32.80
C SER A 191 -14.98 -2.23 -33.44
N PRO A 192 -14.44 -2.60 -34.62
CA PRO A 192 -13.52 -1.75 -35.37
C PRO A 192 -14.06 -0.35 -35.69
N HIS A 193 -15.37 -0.13 -35.69
CA HIS A 193 -16.01 1.17 -35.91
C HIS A 193 -16.11 2.04 -34.65
N GLN A 194 -15.86 1.45 -33.46
CA GLN A 194 -15.83 2.15 -32.17
C GLN A 194 -14.40 2.37 -31.66
N VAL A 195 -13.40 2.01 -32.47
CA VAL A 195 -11.98 2.23 -32.16
C VAL A 195 -11.42 3.30 -33.10
N ALA A 196 -10.79 4.32 -32.53
CA ALA A 196 -9.97 5.28 -33.25
C ALA A 196 -8.47 4.90 -33.10
N ARG A 197 -7.65 5.31 -34.07
CA ARG A 197 -6.19 5.20 -33.99
C ARG A 197 -5.59 6.55 -33.60
N LEU A 198 -4.67 6.52 -32.65
CA LEU A 198 -3.77 7.63 -32.36
C LEU A 198 -2.35 7.21 -32.77
N ASP A 199 -1.94 7.66 -33.93
CA ASP A 199 -0.61 7.45 -34.50
C ASP A 199 0.35 8.55 -34.06
N GLY A 200 1.60 8.18 -33.81
CA GLY A 200 2.64 9.14 -33.45
C GLY A 200 4.04 8.59 -33.59
N GLN A 201 5.03 9.42 -33.27
CA GLN A 201 6.43 9.04 -33.20
C GLN A 201 7.01 9.44 -31.85
N VAL A 202 7.87 8.60 -31.26
CA VAL A 202 8.73 8.94 -30.13
C VAL A 202 10.14 9.14 -30.64
N VAL A 203 10.77 10.24 -30.22
CA VAL A 203 12.16 10.57 -30.54
C VAL A 203 12.90 10.94 -29.26
N ARG A 204 14.23 10.83 -29.28
CA ARG A 204 15.07 11.39 -28.24
C ARG A 204 15.05 12.92 -28.34
N GLN A 205 15.40 13.47 -29.51
CA GLN A 205 15.44 14.91 -29.76
C GLN A 205 15.48 15.18 -31.28
N GLY A 206 14.59 16.02 -31.80
CA GLY A 206 14.46 16.26 -33.24
C GLY A 206 14.24 14.96 -34.02
N ALA A 207 15.11 14.68 -34.99
CA ALA A 207 15.07 13.44 -35.78
C ALA A 207 15.84 12.26 -35.14
N LEU A 208 16.45 12.43 -33.97
CA LEU A 208 17.23 11.36 -33.33
C LEU A 208 16.30 10.36 -32.64
N LEU A 209 16.31 9.11 -33.10
CA LEU A 209 15.55 8.01 -32.49
C LEU A 209 16.12 7.61 -31.12
N VAL A 210 15.31 6.90 -30.33
CA VAL A 210 15.73 6.32 -29.05
C VAL A 210 16.26 4.91 -29.31
N ASP A 211 17.50 4.64 -28.91
CA ASP A 211 18.11 3.32 -29.09
C ASP A 211 17.77 2.35 -27.94
N ALA A 212 16.47 2.12 -27.74
CA ALA A 212 15.93 1.22 -26.73
C ALA A 212 14.60 0.63 -27.22
N GLU A 213 14.19 -0.48 -26.62
CA GLU A 213 12.81 -0.95 -26.73
C GLU A 213 11.93 -0.08 -25.83
N LEU A 214 10.89 0.52 -26.41
CA LEU A 214 9.95 1.38 -25.70
C LEU A 214 8.52 0.89 -25.89
N GLU A 215 7.67 1.21 -24.93
CA GLU A 215 6.22 1.05 -24.99
C GLU A 215 5.55 2.43 -24.95
N ALA A 216 4.47 2.59 -25.70
CA ALA A 216 3.56 3.73 -25.62
C ALA A 216 2.18 3.28 -25.11
N GLN A 217 1.55 4.08 -24.25
CA GLN A 217 0.21 3.81 -23.73
C GLN A 217 -0.59 5.11 -23.53
N ALA A 218 -1.84 5.15 -23.98
CA ALA A 218 -2.77 6.21 -23.64
C ALA A 218 -3.44 5.93 -22.28
N LEU A 219 -3.53 6.98 -21.45
CA LEU A 219 -4.11 6.98 -20.12
C LEU A 219 -5.13 8.11 -19.98
N ASN A 220 -6.10 7.96 -19.07
CA ASN A 220 -6.97 9.04 -18.64
C ASN A 220 -6.27 9.96 -17.62
N ALA A 221 -6.97 10.98 -17.11
CA ALA A 221 -6.43 11.90 -16.10
C ALA A 221 -6.03 11.21 -14.78
N ASP A 222 -6.70 10.11 -14.42
CA ASP A 222 -6.44 9.29 -13.23
C ASP A 222 -5.33 8.24 -13.44
N LEU A 223 -4.65 8.27 -14.59
CA LEU A 223 -3.62 7.31 -15.03
C LEU A 223 -4.14 5.89 -15.31
N SER A 224 -5.46 5.69 -15.42
CA SER A 224 -6.07 4.43 -15.87
C SER A 224 -5.90 4.25 -17.39
N PRO A 225 -5.68 3.02 -17.88
CA PRO A 225 -5.40 2.76 -19.29
C PRO A 225 -6.62 3.01 -20.19
N LEU A 226 -6.40 3.74 -21.29
CA LEU A 226 -7.34 3.92 -22.40
C LEU A 226 -6.93 3.09 -23.64
N SER A 227 -5.65 2.70 -23.73
CA SER A 227 -5.13 1.77 -24.72
C SER A 227 -4.33 0.66 -24.04
N GLN A 228 -4.05 -0.40 -24.81
CA GLN A 228 -2.97 -1.32 -24.46
C GLN A 228 -1.62 -0.61 -24.54
N ARG A 229 -0.60 -1.22 -23.95
CA ARG A 229 0.78 -0.87 -24.27
C ARG A 229 1.11 -1.40 -25.66
N VAL A 230 1.69 -0.56 -26.51
CA VAL A 230 2.16 -0.97 -27.84
C VAL A 230 3.66 -0.73 -27.96
N PRO A 231 4.41 -1.62 -28.63
CA PRO A 231 5.82 -1.40 -28.88
C PRO A 231 6.02 -0.20 -29.82
N VAL A 232 7.03 0.61 -29.53
CA VAL A 232 7.50 1.67 -30.41
C VAL A 232 8.56 1.10 -31.36
N SER A 233 8.40 1.34 -32.66
CA SER A 233 9.36 0.88 -33.67
C SER A 233 10.74 1.53 -33.48
N ARG A 234 11.76 0.75 -33.11
CA ARG A 234 13.14 1.23 -32.91
C ARG A 234 13.77 1.85 -34.17
N SER A 235 13.29 1.50 -35.36
CA SER A 235 13.81 2.01 -36.64
C SER A 235 13.14 3.28 -37.16
N THR A 236 11.99 3.67 -36.60
CA THR A 236 11.20 4.84 -37.07
C THR A 236 10.65 5.72 -35.95
N GLY A 237 10.75 5.30 -34.69
CA GLY A 237 10.07 5.91 -33.55
C GLY A 237 8.54 5.72 -33.57
N ALA A 238 7.96 5.09 -34.59
CA ALA A 238 6.53 5.06 -34.80
C ALA A 238 5.79 4.14 -33.80
N PHE A 239 4.63 4.59 -33.34
CA PHE A 239 3.67 3.81 -32.56
C PHE A 239 2.25 4.11 -33.03
N SER A 240 1.31 3.23 -32.69
CA SER A 240 -0.10 3.38 -33.09
C SER A 240 -1.00 2.78 -32.01
N LEU A 241 -1.77 3.62 -31.32
CA LEU A 241 -2.62 3.22 -30.19
C LEU A 241 -4.07 2.99 -30.64
N ALA A 242 -4.69 1.92 -30.15
CA ALA A 242 -6.14 1.74 -30.21
C ALA A 242 -6.81 2.52 -29.06
N LEU A 243 -7.74 3.41 -29.38
CA LEU A 243 -8.52 4.17 -28.40
C LEU A 243 -10.03 3.91 -28.59
N PRO A 244 -10.84 3.87 -27.52
CA PRO A 244 -12.27 4.05 -27.62
C PRO A 244 -12.60 5.36 -28.35
N LEU A 245 -13.64 5.37 -29.18
CA LEU A 245 -14.05 6.55 -29.95
C LEU A 245 -14.34 7.75 -29.02
N GLU A 246 -14.93 7.50 -27.86
CA GLU A 246 -15.22 8.51 -26.83
C GLU A 246 -13.94 9.09 -26.20
N ALA A 247 -12.84 8.34 -26.18
CA ALA A 247 -11.54 8.83 -25.75
C ALA A 247 -10.87 9.71 -26.82
N SER A 248 -11.03 9.36 -28.11
CA SER A 248 -10.51 10.18 -29.22
C SER A 248 -11.24 11.52 -29.41
N GLN A 249 -12.44 11.67 -28.86
CA GLN A 249 -13.21 12.92 -28.89
C GLN A 249 -12.89 13.89 -27.73
N ARG A 250 -12.03 13.51 -26.79
CA ARG A 250 -11.65 14.36 -25.64
C ARG A 250 -10.75 15.51 -26.10
N THR A 251 -10.79 16.61 -25.35
CA THR A 251 -9.88 17.76 -25.57
C THR A 251 -8.43 17.47 -25.16
N SER A 252 -8.20 16.44 -24.34
CA SER A 252 -6.87 15.93 -24.04
C SER A 252 -6.92 14.50 -23.50
N LEU A 253 -5.81 13.79 -23.66
CA LEU A 253 -5.46 12.59 -22.91
C LEU A 253 -3.96 12.56 -22.60
N LEU A 254 -3.52 11.60 -21.80
CA LEU A 254 -2.11 11.42 -21.47
C LEU A 254 -1.52 10.27 -22.29
N VAL A 255 -0.44 10.50 -23.03
CA VAL A 255 0.38 9.41 -23.61
C VAL A 255 1.61 9.23 -22.74
N ARG A 256 1.75 8.04 -22.16
CA ARG A 256 2.94 7.64 -21.42
C ARG A 256 3.86 6.83 -22.34
N VAL A 257 5.14 7.18 -22.30
CA VAL A 257 6.23 6.42 -22.91
C VAL A 257 7.11 5.86 -21.80
N THR A 258 7.40 4.57 -21.87
CA THR A 258 8.24 3.81 -20.92
C THR A 258 9.25 2.96 -21.68
N ALA A 259 10.40 2.66 -21.06
CA ALA A 259 11.26 1.58 -21.53
C ALA A 259 10.57 0.22 -21.34
N ALA A 260 10.83 -0.72 -22.26
CA ALA A 260 10.59 -2.13 -22.00
C ALA A 260 11.80 -2.69 -21.23
N GLY A 261 11.58 -3.08 -19.97
CA GLY A 261 12.63 -3.60 -19.08
C GLY A 261 13.58 -2.54 -18.49
N ASP A 262 14.64 -3.00 -17.84
CA ASP A 262 15.60 -2.19 -17.07
C ASP A 262 16.61 -1.46 -17.97
N VAL A 263 16.14 -0.45 -18.70
CA VAL A 263 16.94 0.34 -19.64
C VAL A 263 17.06 1.80 -19.19
N TRP A 264 18.18 2.44 -19.53
CA TRP A 264 18.52 3.82 -19.19
C TRP A 264 17.74 4.89 -19.99
N VAL A 265 16.41 4.80 -19.98
CA VAL A 265 15.50 5.76 -20.62
C VAL A 265 14.45 6.18 -19.59
N PRO A 266 14.18 7.47 -19.39
CA PRO A 266 13.17 7.91 -18.43
C PRO A 266 11.75 7.61 -18.93
N GLN A 267 10.85 7.36 -17.98
CA GLN A 267 9.42 7.42 -18.23
C GLN A 267 9.03 8.89 -18.48
N LYS A 268 8.28 9.17 -19.54
CA LYS A 268 7.72 10.51 -19.78
C LYS A 268 6.25 10.42 -20.13
N THR A 269 5.45 11.32 -19.56
CA THR A 269 4.02 11.42 -19.86
C THR A 269 3.76 12.75 -20.55
N PHE A 270 3.05 12.71 -21.67
CA PHE A 270 2.75 13.83 -22.55
C PHE A 270 1.25 14.09 -22.55
N THR A 271 0.83 15.35 -22.43
CA THR A 271 -0.55 15.74 -22.71
C THR A 271 -0.70 15.94 -24.22
N VAL A 272 -1.65 15.26 -24.85
CA VAL A 272 -1.94 15.36 -26.29
C VAL A 272 -3.42 15.60 -26.52
N ASP A 273 -3.76 16.28 -27.63
CA ASP A 273 -5.13 16.35 -28.14
C ASP A 273 -5.35 15.18 -29.12
N PRO A 274 -6.18 14.18 -28.80
CA PRO A 274 -6.37 13.00 -29.64
C PRO A 274 -7.27 13.25 -30.86
N ARG A 275 -7.83 14.46 -31.01
CA ARG A 275 -8.70 14.86 -32.13
C ARG A 275 -7.93 15.30 -33.36
N GLU A 276 -6.65 15.62 -33.19
CA GLU A 276 -5.74 16.07 -34.25
C GLU A 276 -4.59 15.04 -34.41
N PRO A 277 -4.06 14.84 -35.63
CA PRO A 277 -2.87 14.03 -35.81
C PRO A 277 -1.68 14.60 -35.03
N LEU A 278 -0.84 13.73 -34.44
CA LEU A 278 0.37 14.16 -33.73
C LEU A 278 1.44 14.65 -34.72
N ALA A 279 1.31 15.90 -35.13
CA ALA A 279 2.16 16.54 -36.16
C ALA A 279 3.62 16.72 -35.71
N ALA A 280 3.88 16.75 -34.41
CA ALA A 280 5.22 16.76 -33.82
C ALA A 280 5.47 15.45 -33.06
N PRO A 281 6.70 14.90 -33.10
CA PRO A 281 7.03 13.70 -32.35
C PRO A 281 7.05 13.98 -30.83
N LEU A 282 6.75 12.96 -30.05
CA LEU A 282 6.85 12.97 -28.59
C LEU A 282 8.34 12.90 -28.20
N GLU A 283 8.96 14.05 -27.98
CA GLU A 283 10.37 14.12 -27.60
C GLU A 283 10.58 13.73 -26.13
N LEU A 284 11.35 12.67 -25.88
CA LEU A 284 11.85 12.39 -24.52
C LEU A 284 12.78 13.50 -24.01
N GLY A 285 13.45 14.21 -24.93
CA GLY A 285 14.46 15.22 -24.66
C GLY A 285 15.81 14.60 -24.34
N ASP A 286 16.83 15.45 -24.18
CA ASP A 286 18.17 14.96 -23.86
C ASP A 286 18.35 14.67 -22.37
N TYR A 287 18.03 13.44 -21.98
CA TYR A 287 18.28 12.84 -20.67
C TYR A 287 19.74 12.41 -20.44
N GLY A 288 20.65 12.65 -21.39
CA GLY A 288 22.07 12.31 -21.26
C GLY A 288 22.38 10.82 -21.45
N ALA A 289 23.49 10.38 -20.89
CA ALA A 289 23.93 8.99 -20.85
C ALA A 289 23.95 8.53 -19.37
N PRO A 290 24.01 7.22 -19.09
CA PRO A 290 24.18 6.72 -17.73
C PRO A 290 25.47 7.28 -17.13
N VAL A 291 25.37 7.77 -15.89
CA VAL A 291 26.50 8.32 -15.14
C VAL A 291 26.65 7.61 -13.81
N GLN A 292 27.90 7.52 -13.35
CA GLN A 292 28.22 7.00 -12.04
C GLN A 292 28.04 8.09 -10.98
N VAL A 293 27.35 7.76 -9.91
CA VAL A 293 27.31 8.53 -8.67
C VAL A 293 27.94 7.67 -7.59
N SER A 294 28.89 8.23 -6.86
CA SER A 294 29.54 7.58 -5.73
C SER A 294 29.53 8.50 -4.52
N GLY A 295 29.65 7.93 -3.33
CA GLY A 295 29.66 8.69 -2.10
C GLY A 295 29.87 7.77 -0.92
N ARG A 296 29.67 8.32 0.28
CA ARG A 296 29.79 7.58 1.54
C ARG A 296 28.63 7.95 2.45
N ILE A 297 28.06 6.94 3.09
CA ILE A 297 26.99 7.08 4.08
C ILE A 297 27.61 6.92 5.47
N LEU A 298 27.40 7.91 6.34
CA LEU A 298 27.86 7.93 7.72
C LEU A 298 26.65 8.02 8.67
N GLY A 299 26.78 7.41 9.84
CA GLY A 299 25.94 7.75 10.99
C GLY A 299 26.35 9.11 11.57
N ARG A 300 25.53 9.65 12.46
CA ARG A 300 25.81 10.93 13.12
C ARG A 300 27.04 10.89 14.03
N ASP A 301 27.42 9.70 14.50
CA ASP A 301 28.67 9.40 15.21
C ASP A 301 29.93 9.40 14.30
N GLY A 302 29.75 9.65 12.99
CA GLY A 302 30.82 9.65 11.99
C GLY A 302 31.29 8.26 11.56
N ARG A 303 30.66 7.18 12.05
CA ARG A 303 30.98 5.81 11.61
C ARG A 303 30.29 5.49 10.29
N PRO A 304 30.83 4.55 9.48
CA PRO A 304 30.18 4.16 8.25
C PRO A 304 28.90 3.36 8.48
N VAL A 305 27.89 3.58 7.63
CA VAL A 305 26.68 2.75 7.59
C VAL A 305 26.84 1.71 6.49
N ALA A 306 27.19 0.48 6.88
CA ALA A 306 27.27 -0.66 5.97
C ALA A 306 25.89 -1.27 5.68
N GLN A 307 25.74 -1.93 4.54
CA GLN A 307 24.51 -2.61 4.10
C GLN A 307 23.25 -1.72 4.02
N ALA A 308 23.42 -0.40 3.91
CA ALA A 308 22.32 0.51 3.62
C ALA A 308 21.95 0.44 2.14
N THR A 309 20.66 0.36 1.84
CA THR A 309 20.15 0.45 0.47
C THR A 309 20.12 1.90 0.04
N VAL A 310 20.77 2.23 -1.07
CA VAL A 310 20.86 3.58 -1.64
C VAL A 310 20.24 3.58 -3.02
N SER A 311 19.27 4.47 -3.25
CA SER A 311 18.62 4.65 -4.55
C SER A 311 18.54 6.13 -4.94
N LEU A 312 18.48 6.37 -6.25
CA LEU A 312 18.40 7.70 -6.84
C LEU A 312 17.18 7.75 -7.78
N GLY A 313 16.28 8.70 -7.56
CA GLY A 313 15.07 8.83 -8.37
C GLY A 313 14.57 10.26 -8.48
N GLY A 314 13.96 10.61 -9.61
CA GLY A 314 13.43 11.96 -9.80
C GLY A 314 13.37 12.37 -11.26
N GLN A 315 13.31 13.69 -11.49
CA GLN A 315 13.26 14.28 -12.83
C GLN A 315 14.66 14.43 -13.42
N VAL A 316 14.85 13.90 -14.62
CA VAL A 316 16.13 13.90 -15.34
C VAL A 316 16.10 14.89 -16.51
N GLY A 317 17.25 15.08 -17.17
CA GLY A 317 17.34 15.83 -18.42
C GLY A 317 16.23 15.45 -19.42
N GLY A 318 15.77 16.40 -20.24
CA GLY A 318 14.62 16.18 -21.12
C GLY A 318 13.24 16.17 -20.45
N GLY A 319 13.17 16.10 -19.10
CA GLY A 319 11.94 16.29 -18.33
C GLY A 319 11.09 15.04 -18.12
N GLY A 320 11.64 13.84 -18.39
CA GLY A 320 11.06 12.59 -17.89
C GLY A 320 11.44 12.30 -16.44
N THR A 321 10.83 11.29 -15.84
CA THR A 321 11.22 10.74 -14.53
C THR A 321 11.96 9.42 -14.69
N PHE A 322 12.98 9.21 -13.87
CA PHE A 322 13.77 7.98 -13.84
C PHE A 322 13.91 7.50 -12.39
N GLN A 323 13.89 6.20 -12.19
CA GLN A 323 14.23 5.54 -10.93
C GLN A 323 15.43 4.63 -11.22
N GLY A 324 16.57 4.96 -10.64
CA GLY A 324 17.78 4.15 -10.78
C GLY A 324 17.71 2.84 -10.01
N PRO A 325 18.54 1.86 -10.39
CA PRO A 325 18.68 0.62 -9.62
C PRO A 325 19.14 0.91 -8.19
N MET A 326 18.75 0.02 -7.28
CA MET A 326 19.24 0.06 -5.90
C MET A 326 20.71 -0.38 -5.85
N SER A 327 21.49 0.33 -5.04
CA SER A 327 22.86 -0.03 -4.66
C SER A 327 22.92 -0.28 -3.16
N VAL A 328 23.97 -0.93 -2.67
CA VAL A 328 24.16 -1.26 -1.25
C VAL A 328 25.54 -0.75 -0.80
N THR A 329 25.63 -0.20 0.41
CA THR A 329 26.92 0.28 0.95
C THR A 329 27.82 -0.85 1.43
N ASP A 330 29.13 -0.68 1.22
CA ASP A 330 30.18 -1.56 1.73
C ASP A 330 30.49 -1.33 3.23
N ALA A 331 31.48 -2.05 3.78
CA ALA A 331 31.88 -1.95 5.18
C ALA A 331 32.42 -0.54 5.56
N GLU A 332 32.99 0.17 4.58
CA GLU A 332 33.47 1.54 4.69
C GLU A 332 32.36 2.59 4.46
N GLY A 333 31.11 2.13 4.30
CA GLY A 333 29.90 2.92 4.08
C GLY A 333 29.83 3.54 2.68
N ARG A 334 30.72 3.14 1.76
CA ARG A 334 30.77 3.68 0.41
C ARG A 334 29.75 2.98 -0.47
N PHE A 335 29.22 3.71 -1.43
CA PHE A 335 28.37 3.16 -2.49
C PHE A 335 28.81 3.64 -3.86
N THR A 336 28.38 2.91 -4.87
CA THR A 336 28.41 3.32 -6.26
C THR A 336 27.07 2.94 -6.89
N ALA A 337 26.39 3.94 -7.43
CA ALA A 337 25.13 3.82 -8.14
C ALA A 337 25.30 4.30 -9.59
N LEU A 338 24.49 3.76 -10.50
CA LEU A 338 24.33 4.26 -11.85
C LEU A 338 22.97 4.95 -11.95
N THR A 339 22.92 6.12 -12.58
CA THR A 339 21.67 6.87 -12.79
C THR A 339 21.75 7.71 -14.07
N LEU A 340 20.65 8.40 -14.41
CA LEU A 340 20.65 9.45 -15.42
C LEU A 340 20.89 10.83 -14.79
N PRO A 341 21.52 11.78 -15.50
CA PRO A 341 21.74 13.15 -15.02
C PRO A 341 20.44 13.89 -14.65
N SER A 342 20.48 14.68 -13.57
CA SER A 342 19.35 15.46 -13.09
C SER A 342 18.93 16.55 -14.08
N ALA A 343 17.66 16.97 -14.04
CA ALA A 343 17.21 18.09 -14.86
C ALA A 343 17.88 19.41 -14.44
N PRO A 344 18.14 20.36 -15.36
CA PRO A 344 18.68 21.68 -15.00
C PRO A 344 17.80 22.39 -13.97
N GLY A 345 18.39 22.82 -12.84
CA GLY A 345 17.65 23.46 -11.74
C GLY A 345 16.81 22.50 -10.89
N SER A 346 17.04 21.19 -11.00
CA SER A 346 16.38 20.15 -10.19
C SER A 346 17.37 19.08 -9.72
N GLY A 347 17.17 18.58 -8.50
CA GLY A 347 17.92 17.46 -7.95
C GLY A 347 17.19 16.13 -8.12
N LEU A 348 17.94 15.03 -8.19
CA LEU A 348 17.37 13.72 -7.89
C LEU A 348 17.18 13.59 -6.38
N SER A 349 16.20 12.80 -5.96
CA SER A 349 16.09 12.35 -4.57
C SER A 349 17.06 11.20 -4.34
N LEU A 350 18.04 11.40 -3.47
CA LEU A 350 18.83 10.33 -2.87
C LEU A 350 18.04 9.79 -1.67
N VAL A 351 17.64 8.52 -1.74
CA VAL A 351 16.98 7.81 -0.65
C VAL A 351 17.94 6.75 -0.10
N VAL A 352 18.27 6.87 1.17
CA VAL A 352 19.14 5.95 1.92
C VAL A 352 18.31 5.27 3.00
N VAL A 353 18.24 3.94 2.94
CA VAL A 353 17.54 3.09 3.91
C VAL A 353 18.60 2.24 4.64
N PRO A 354 19.02 2.63 5.86
CA PRO A 354 19.90 1.81 6.69
C PRO A 354 19.24 0.49 7.09
N PRO A 355 20.01 -0.59 7.31
CA PRO A 355 19.45 -1.89 7.71
C PRO A 355 18.77 -1.80 9.08
N SER A 356 17.82 -2.68 9.38
CA SER A 356 16.98 -2.58 10.59
C SER A 356 17.76 -2.60 11.91
N GLY A 357 18.94 -3.23 11.96
CA GLY A 357 19.84 -3.22 13.12
C GLY A 357 20.76 -1.99 13.26
N SER A 358 20.70 -1.01 12.33
CA SER A 358 21.51 0.21 12.41
C SER A 358 20.93 1.25 13.37
N THR A 359 21.81 2.04 14.00
CA THR A 359 21.41 3.28 14.70
C THR A 359 21.09 4.41 13.73
N ALA A 360 21.57 4.34 12.48
CA ALA A 360 21.30 5.35 11.45
C ALA A 360 19.88 5.23 10.90
N GLY A 361 19.25 6.39 10.67
CA GLY A 361 17.88 6.53 10.18
C GLY A 361 17.73 6.79 8.68
N LEU A 362 16.50 6.60 8.20
CA LEU A 362 16.06 6.92 6.84
C LEU A 362 16.44 8.35 6.47
N THR A 363 17.17 8.49 5.38
CA THR A 363 17.60 9.80 4.85
C THR A 363 17.05 9.99 3.45
N VAL A 364 16.43 11.16 3.22
CA VAL A 364 15.96 11.60 1.91
C VAL A 364 16.49 13.00 1.67
N GLN A 365 17.32 13.19 0.65
CA GLN A 365 17.90 14.50 0.33
C GLN A 365 18.00 14.75 -1.19
N PRO A 366 17.86 16.00 -1.65
CA PRO A 366 18.11 16.34 -3.05
C PRO A 366 19.62 16.30 -3.34
N VAL A 367 19.99 15.74 -4.50
CA VAL A 367 21.36 15.73 -5.02
C VAL A 367 21.37 16.11 -6.50
N GLU A 368 22.26 17.01 -6.89
CA GLU A 368 22.49 17.34 -8.29
C GLU A 368 23.42 16.30 -8.91
N VAL A 369 23.03 15.76 -10.07
CA VAL A 369 23.83 14.74 -10.79
C VAL A 369 24.14 15.27 -12.18
N PRO A 370 25.36 15.81 -12.41
CA PRO A 370 25.73 16.37 -13.70
C PRO A 370 26.04 15.25 -14.71
N ARG A 371 26.14 15.64 -15.99
CA ARG A 371 26.41 14.72 -17.12
C ARG A 371 27.76 14.02 -17.09
N THR A 372 28.66 14.40 -16.18
CA THR A 372 29.95 13.77 -15.93
C THR A 372 29.91 12.73 -14.79
N GLY A 373 28.76 12.56 -14.13
CA GLY A 373 28.67 11.87 -12.85
C GLY A 373 29.13 12.73 -11.67
N ALA A 374 28.97 12.21 -10.46
CA ALA A 374 29.29 12.92 -9.21
C ALA A 374 29.99 12.03 -8.19
N VAL A 375 30.91 12.63 -7.45
CA VAL A 375 31.28 12.16 -6.10
C VAL A 375 30.53 13.06 -5.14
N LEU A 376 29.55 12.51 -4.43
CA LEU A 376 28.81 13.24 -3.41
C LEU A 376 29.70 13.48 -2.19
N THR A 377 29.43 14.57 -1.48
CA THR A 377 29.92 14.74 -0.10
C THR A 377 29.36 13.64 0.79
N ASP A 378 30.08 13.31 1.87
CA ASP A 378 29.62 12.33 2.87
C ASP A 378 28.20 12.67 3.34
N VAL A 379 27.30 11.69 3.24
CA VAL A 379 25.88 11.81 3.58
C VAL A 379 25.71 11.32 5.01
N VAL A 380 25.36 12.22 5.91
CA VAL A 380 25.18 11.91 7.33
C VAL A 380 23.71 11.59 7.58
N CYS A 381 23.43 10.33 7.90
CA CYS A 381 22.11 9.92 8.35
C CYS A 381 21.83 10.48 9.76
N PRO A 382 20.57 10.87 10.07
CA PRO A 382 20.17 11.13 11.45
C PRO A 382 20.28 9.83 12.26
N ASP A 383 20.32 9.95 13.58
CA ASP A 383 20.12 8.77 14.43
C ASP A 383 18.63 8.43 14.51
N ARG A 384 18.31 7.15 14.62
CA ARG A 384 16.95 6.69 14.86
C ARG A 384 16.50 7.04 16.26
N ARG A 385 15.22 7.34 16.42
CA ARG A 385 14.59 7.52 17.73
C ARG A 385 14.66 6.20 18.49
N ILE A 386 15.31 6.19 19.64
CA ILE A 386 15.24 5.07 20.57
C ILE A 386 13.88 5.10 21.25
N VAL A 387 13.07 4.09 20.95
CA VAL A 387 11.77 3.85 21.59
C VAL A 387 11.96 2.75 22.62
N ARG A 388 11.60 3.04 23.87
CA ARG A 388 11.70 2.11 25.00
C ARG A 388 10.31 1.84 25.57
N GLY A 389 10.01 0.58 25.87
CA GLY A 389 8.81 0.21 26.60
C GLY A 389 9.08 -0.92 27.60
N THR A 390 8.08 -1.21 28.42
CA THR A 390 8.09 -2.32 29.39
C THR A 390 6.80 -3.12 29.23
N ILE A 391 6.92 -4.43 29.16
CA ILE A 391 5.79 -5.36 29.02
C ILE A 391 5.64 -6.15 30.32
N LEU A 392 4.42 -6.19 30.84
CA LEU A 392 4.07 -6.99 32.02
C LEU A 392 3.30 -8.25 31.61
N GLN A 393 3.28 -9.24 32.49
CA GLN A 393 2.46 -10.43 32.39
C GLN A 393 0.97 -10.08 32.60
N THR A 394 0.10 -11.07 32.42
CA THR A 394 -1.37 -10.94 32.59
C THR A 394 -1.84 -10.64 34.03
N ASP A 395 -0.91 -10.51 34.98
CA ASP A 395 -1.14 -10.07 36.36
C ASP A 395 -1.01 -8.55 36.55
N GLY A 396 -0.51 -7.82 35.54
CA GLY A 396 -0.27 -6.37 35.62
C GLY A 396 0.90 -5.97 36.51
N ALA A 397 1.77 -6.89 36.92
CA ALA A 397 2.83 -6.63 37.89
C ALA A 397 4.16 -7.32 37.56
N SER A 398 4.13 -8.59 37.14
CA SER A 398 5.34 -9.35 36.85
C SER A 398 5.88 -8.99 35.46
N PRO A 399 7.21 -8.86 35.24
CA PRO A 399 7.76 -8.63 33.91
C PRO A 399 7.53 -9.79 32.94
N ALA A 400 7.25 -9.47 31.66
CA ALA A 400 7.14 -10.46 30.60
C ALA A 400 8.44 -10.59 29.80
N LEU A 401 9.26 -11.58 30.14
CA LEU A 401 10.52 -11.93 29.46
C LEU A 401 10.27 -12.63 28.12
N GLY A 402 11.14 -12.40 27.12
CA GLY A 402 11.18 -13.18 25.88
C GLY A 402 10.10 -12.83 24.84
N VAL A 403 9.23 -11.86 25.11
CA VAL A 403 8.21 -11.38 24.17
C VAL A 403 8.90 -10.75 22.97
N ARG A 404 8.65 -11.30 21.77
CA ARG A 404 9.17 -10.71 20.53
C ARG A 404 8.36 -9.46 20.19
N VAL A 405 9.04 -8.35 19.92
CA VAL A 405 8.43 -7.08 19.54
C VAL A 405 8.73 -6.82 18.07
N LEU A 406 7.71 -6.59 17.25
CA LEU A 406 7.81 -6.28 15.83
C LEU A 406 7.16 -4.92 15.56
N ALA A 407 7.90 -3.96 15.03
CA ALA A 407 7.37 -2.64 14.64
C ALA A 407 7.23 -2.54 13.11
N ASP A 408 5.99 -2.49 12.63
CA ASP A 408 5.61 -2.41 11.21
C ASP A 408 5.14 -0.97 10.86
N PRO A 409 5.77 -0.27 9.88
CA PRO A 409 5.45 1.12 9.55
C PRO A 409 4.13 1.30 8.77
N VAL A 410 3.06 1.58 9.50
CA VAL A 410 1.70 1.79 8.95
C VAL A 410 1.42 3.21 8.48
N GLY A 411 2.19 4.22 8.92
CA GLY A 411 1.96 5.62 8.57
C GLY A 411 3.17 6.54 8.71
N GLN A 412 2.95 7.82 8.44
CA GLN A 412 3.96 8.87 8.34
C GLN A 412 3.61 10.02 9.29
N VAL A 413 4.61 10.63 9.94
CA VAL A 413 4.44 11.87 10.70
C VAL A 413 4.74 13.10 9.82
N PRO A 414 4.06 14.25 10.00
CA PRO A 414 4.26 15.42 9.15
C PRO A 414 5.72 15.89 9.08
N GLY A 415 6.18 16.21 7.88
CA GLY A 415 7.55 16.71 7.63
C GLY A 415 8.64 15.65 7.53
N TRP A 416 8.36 14.39 7.85
CA TRP A 416 9.33 13.28 7.78
C TRP A 416 9.02 12.32 6.63
N PRO A 417 10.01 11.69 5.99
CA PRO A 417 9.76 10.68 4.97
C PRO A 417 9.06 9.46 5.59
N ARG A 418 8.12 8.84 4.86
CA ARG A 418 7.46 7.61 5.33
C ARG A 418 8.50 6.47 5.42
N PRO A 419 8.64 5.78 6.55
CA PRO A 419 9.48 4.58 6.62
C PRO A 419 9.02 3.51 5.62
N PRO A 420 9.94 2.85 4.90
CA PRO A 420 9.57 1.89 3.85
C PRO A 420 8.91 0.63 4.44
N ALA A 421 7.93 0.07 3.71
CA ALA A 421 7.43 -1.27 3.99
C ALA A 421 8.57 -2.30 3.80
N GLY A 422 8.61 -3.33 4.65
CA GLY A 422 9.78 -4.22 4.74
C GLY A 422 10.96 -3.66 5.56
N GLY A 423 10.77 -2.51 6.22
CA GLY A 423 11.71 -1.91 7.16
C GLY A 423 11.43 -2.28 8.63
N GLU A 424 10.87 -3.46 8.90
CA GLU A 424 10.43 -3.80 10.25
C GLU A 424 11.59 -3.92 11.24
N SER A 425 11.42 -3.32 12.41
CA SER A 425 12.38 -3.48 13.51
C SER A 425 11.92 -4.61 14.43
N LEU A 426 12.85 -5.51 14.76
CA LEU A 426 12.61 -6.64 15.66
C LEU A 426 13.38 -6.45 16.97
N GLY A 427 12.71 -6.69 18.09
CA GLY A 427 13.30 -6.76 19.42
C GLY A 427 12.78 -7.95 20.21
N THR A 428 13.27 -8.10 21.43
CA THR A 428 12.77 -9.09 22.40
C THR A 428 12.90 -8.49 23.80
N THR A 429 11.94 -8.75 24.68
CA THR A 429 11.97 -8.23 26.05
C THR A 429 12.99 -8.96 26.93
N ASP A 430 13.65 -8.20 27.81
CA ASP A 430 14.60 -8.69 28.81
C ASP A 430 13.92 -9.22 30.09
N ASP A 431 14.71 -9.55 31.12
CA ASP A 431 14.23 -10.07 32.42
C ASP A 431 13.49 -9.02 33.26
N THR A 432 13.61 -7.73 32.90
CA THR A 432 12.79 -6.63 33.42
C THR A 432 11.55 -6.37 32.57
N GLY A 433 11.30 -7.18 31.53
CA GLY A 433 10.22 -6.99 30.57
C GLY A 433 10.46 -5.80 29.64
N GLY A 434 11.65 -5.20 29.70
CA GLY A 434 12.03 -4.01 28.94
C GLY A 434 12.39 -4.36 27.50
N PHE A 435 12.06 -3.48 26.57
CA PHE A 435 12.56 -3.55 25.20
C PHE A 435 13.00 -2.17 24.71
N ARG A 436 13.91 -2.16 23.72
CA ARG A 436 14.44 -0.97 23.06
C ARG A 436 14.48 -1.21 21.56
N LEU A 437 13.93 -0.30 20.76
CA LEU A 437 13.96 -0.32 19.30
C LEU A 437 14.47 1.01 18.76
N GLY A 438 15.34 0.98 17.75
CA GLY A 438 15.70 2.17 16.97
C GLY A 438 14.75 2.30 15.78
N LEU A 439 13.88 3.31 15.81
CA LEU A 439 12.86 3.57 14.79
C LEU A 439 13.02 4.95 14.15
N ASP A 440 12.71 5.07 12.87
CA ASP A 440 12.57 6.36 12.21
C ASP A 440 11.28 7.06 12.65
N PRO A 441 11.18 8.40 12.62
CA PRO A 441 9.93 9.10 12.91
C PRO A 441 8.81 8.66 11.95
N GLY A 442 7.67 8.23 12.49
CA GLY A 442 6.62 7.56 11.74
C GLY A 442 5.51 7.00 12.64
N ILE A 443 4.50 6.37 12.04
CA ILE A 443 3.43 5.69 12.78
C ILE A 443 3.59 4.18 12.57
N TYR A 444 3.68 3.44 13.67
CA TYR A 444 3.97 2.01 13.67
C TYR A 444 2.84 1.20 14.31
N ARG A 445 2.53 0.04 13.74
CA ARG A 445 1.86 -1.04 14.49
C ARG A 445 2.95 -1.85 15.18
N MET A 446 2.99 -1.79 16.50
CA MET A 446 3.84 -2.65 17.31
C MET A 446 3.06 -3.91 17.68
N ASP A 447 3.53 -5.06 17.18
CA ASP A 447 2.99 -6.38 17.49
C ASP A 447 3.89 -7.06 18.54
N PHE A 448 3.28 -7.52 19.62
CA PHE A 448 3.91 -8.18 20.76
C PHE A 448 3.51 -9.65 20.73
N ILE A 449 4.50 -10.53 20.53
CA ILE A 449 4.32 -11.95 20.29
C ILE A 449 4.94 -12.71 21.49
N PRO A 450 4.13 -13.17 22.46
CA PRO A 450 4.63 -13.90 23.61
C PRO A 450 5.28 -15.24 23.23
N THR A 451 6.22 -15.70 24.07
CA THR A 451 6.75 -17.07 24.02
C THR A 451 5.90 -18.09 24.78
N GLU A 452 5.00 -17.61 25.63
CA GLU A 452 4.03 -18.41 26.38
C GLU A 452 2.72 -18.60 25.61
N ASN A 453 1.79 -19.39 26.15
CA ASN A 453 0.45 -19.61 25.59
C ASN A 453 -0.48 -18.39 25.80
N LEU A 454 -0.07 -17.23 25.31
CA LEU A 454 -0.80 -15.95 25.35
C LEU A 454 -1.06 -15.44 23.91
N PRO A 455 -2.14 -14.68 23.69
CA PRO A 455 -2.46 -14.12 22.38
C PRO A 455 -1.44 -13.05 21.96
N ARG A 456 -1.39 -12.73 20.66
CA ARG A 456 -0.68 -11.54 20.20
C ARG A 456 -1.43 -10.29 20.68
N VAL A 457 -0.69 -9.32 21.20
CA VAL A 457 -1.21 -7.97 21.48
C VAL A 457 -0.62 -7.02 20.43
N SER A 458 -1.39 -6.04 19.99
CA SER A 458 -0.91 -4.97 19.10
C SER A 458 -1.20 -3.60 19.72
N ARG A 459 -0.35 -2.61 19.39
CA ARG A 459 -0.57 -1.19 19.71
C ARG A 459 -0.19 -0.34 18.50
N VAL A 460 -0.84 0.81 18.30
CA VAL A 460 -0.35 1.84 17.39
C VAL A 460 0.51 2.81 18.20
N VAL A 461 1.70 3.13 17.69
CA VAL A 461 2.66 4.02 18.33
C VAL A 461 3.13 5.06 17.33
N THR A 462 2.91 6.33 17.67
CA THR A 462 3.47 7.47 16.95
C THR A 462 4.90 7.71 17.44
N VAL A 463 5.90 7.43 16.61
CA VAL A 463 7.31 7.75 16.88
C VAL A 463 7.55 9.19 16.42
N LEU A 464 7.76 10.09 17.38
CA LEU A 464 7.95 11.50 17.10
C LEU A 464 9.44 11.81 16.84
N PRO A 465 9.74 12.84 16.02
CA PRO A 465 11.08 13.39 15.98
C PRO A 465 11.44 14.01 17.34
N GLY A 466 12.70 13.89 17.74
CA GLY A 466 13.21 14.49 18.98
C GLY A 466 14.70 14.27 19.14
N ASP A 467 15.33 15.01 20.05
CA ASP A 467 16.79 15.03 20.24
C ASP A 467 17.34 13.65 20.62
N ASP A 468 18.46 13.25 20.00
CA ASP A 468 19.10 11.93 20.13
C ASP A 468 19.53 11.58 21.58
N SER A 469 19.58 12.59 22.46
CA SER A 469 19.89 12.45 23.89
C SER A 469 18.72 11.95 24.75
N THR A 470 17.52 11.83 24.17
CA THR A 470 16.31 11.40 24.89
C THR A 470 15.70 10.16 24.25
N GLU A 471 15.17 9.26 25.06
CA GLU A 471 14.39 8.11 24.58
C GLU A 471 12.91 8.48 24.55
N GLN A 472 12.17 7.97 23.56
CA GLN A 472 10.71 8.00 23.64
C GLN A 472 10.27 6.81 24.50
N VAL A 473 9.87 7.10 25.75
CA VAL A 473 9.34 6.09 26.66
C VAL A 473 7.85 5.88 26.38
N LEU A 474 7.48 4.66 26.04
CA LEU A 474 6.10 4.24 25.88
C LEU A 474 5.47 3.91 27.24
N ALA A 475 4.15 4.02 27.32
CA ALA A 475 3.40 3.50 28.46
C ALA A 475 3.69 2.00 28.66
N THR A 476 3.94 1.62 29.92
CA THR A 476 3.97 0.20 30.32
C THR A 476 2.58 -0.39 30.13
N PHE A 477 2.48 -1.61 29.62
CA PHE A 477 1.20 -2.31 29.50
C PHE A 477 1.34 -3.82 29.73
N PRO A 478 0.29 -4.49 30.23
CA PRO A 478 0.27 -5.94 30.42
C PRO A 478 -0.09 -6.69 29.13
N LEU A 479 0.43 -7.91 28.99
CA LEU A 479 -0.08 -8.90 28.05
C LEU A 479 -1.54 -9.26 28.40
N GLN A 480 -2.33 -9.55 27.38
CA GLN A 480 -3.74 -9.92 27.53
C GLN A 480 -3.89 -11.41 27.83
N ARG A 481 -4.97 -11.77 28.53
CA ARG A 481 -5.32 -13.18 28.75
C ARG A 481 -5.82 -13.80 27.44
N GLY A 482 -5.56 -15.10 27.30
CA GLY A 482 -5.97 -15.88 26.14
C GLY A 482 -7.08 -16.88 26.46
N ARG A 483 -8.02 -17.03 25.54
CA ARG A 483 -8.84 -18.25 25.41
C ARG A 483 -8.31 -19.11 24.27
N THR A 484 -8.30 -20.41 24.46
CA THR A 484 -7.98 -21.38 23.41
C THR A 484 -9.19 -21.59 22.52
N VAL A 485 -9.03 -21.38 21.21
CA VAL A 485 -9.96 -21.81 20.17
C VAL A 485 -9.35 -23.00 19.45
N ARG A 486 -10.15 -24.06 19.28
CA ARG A 486 -9.76 -25.27 18.53
C ARG A 486 -10.69 -25.47 17.36
N GLY A 487 -10.24 -26.18 16.34
CA GLY A 487 -11.11 -26.54 15.24
C GLY A 487 -10.46 -27.49 14.24
N LEU A 488 -11.28 -27.91 13.28
CA LEU A 488 -10.89 -28.63 12.08
C LEU A 488 -11.00 -27.66 10.88
N VAL A 489 -9.94 -27.60 10.07
CA VAL A 489 -10.02 -27.10 8.69
C VAL A 489 -10.34 -28.28 7.79
N SER A 490 -11.38 -28.16 6.97
CA SER A 490 -11.75 -29.21 6.01
C SER A 490 -12.29 -28.62 4.71
N GLU A 491 -11.98 -29.26 3.58
CA GLU A 491 -12.47 -28.91 2.25
C GLU A 491 -13.29 -30.08 1.71
N SER A 492 -14.52 -29.82 1.24
CA SER A 492 -15.44 -30.88 0.77
C SER A 492 -15.65 -32.03 1.77
N GLY A 493 -15.50 -31.76 3.07
CA GLY A 493 -15.63 -32.74 4.15
C GLY A 493 -14.37 -33.57 4.44
N LEU A 494 -13.27 -33.37 3.70
CA LEU A 494 -11.97 -33.97 3.96
C LEU A 494 -11.08 -33.00 4.75
N PRO A 495 -10.26 -33.45 5.71
CA PRO A 495 -9.34 -32.57 6.42
C PRO A 495 -8.34 -31.87 5.48
N THR A 496 -8.08 -30.59 5.74
CA THR A 496 -7.09 -29.78 4.99
C THR A 496 -5.83 -29.61 5.86
N PRO A 497 -4.78 -30.43 5.67
CA PRO A 497 -3.58 -30.35 6.49
C PRO A 497 -2.67 -29.19 6.05
N TYR A 498 -1.89 -28.65 6.99
CA TYR A 498 -0.91 -27.58 6.77
C TYR A 498 -1.47 -26.26 6.21
N ALA A 499 -2.78 -26.06 6.32
CA ALA A 499 -3.43 -24.79 5.99
C ALA A 499 -3.03 -23.72 7.00
N SER A 500 -2.66 -22.53 6.52
CA SER A 500 -2.41 -21.38 7.39
C SER A 500 -3.75 -20.77 7.82
N VAL A 501 -3.98 -20.66 9.12
CA VAL A 501 -5.20 -20.06 9.72
C VAL A 501 -4.79 -18.80 10.49
N ARG A 502 -5.34 -17.65 10.10
CA ARG A 502 -4.99 -16.33 10.66
C ARG A 502 -6.25 -15.62 11.13
N PHE A 503 -6.29 -15.30 12.42
CA PHE A 503 -7.39 -14.57 13.05
C PHE A 503 -7.03 -13.10 13.13
N TYR A 504 -7.89 -12.24 12.58
CA TYR A 504 -7.78 -10.80 12.66
C TYR A 504 -8.98 -10.21 13.41
N ARG A 505 -8.78 -9.06 14.04
CA ARG A 505 -9.87 -8.12 14.33
C ARG A 505 -9.77 -6.97 13.33
N VAL A 506 -10.89 -6.55 12.75
CA VAL A 506 -10.95 -5.34 11.92
C VAL A 506 -11.12 -4.13 12.85
N ALA A 507 -10.04 -3.35 13.03
CA ALA A 507 -9.96 -2.24 13.97
C ALA A 507 -9.93 -0.89 13.24
N ASN A 508 -10.40 0.18 13.87
CA ASN A 508 -10.38 1.53 13.27
C ASN A 508 -9.10 2.31 13.65
N LEU A 509 -8.07 2.24 12.80
CA LEU A 509 -6.78 2.88 13.05
C LEU A 509 -6.71 4.22 12.31
N GLY A 510 -6.72 5.33 13.05
CA GLY A 510 -6.61 6.68 12.47
C GLY A 510 -7.75 7.04 11.50
N GLY A 511 -8.96 6.56 11.76
CA GLY A 511 -10.12 6.77 10.89
C GLY A 511 -10.18 5.83 9.67
N ARG A 512 -9.37 4.76 9.64
CA ARG A 512 -9.34 3.76 8.57
C ARG A 512 -9.49 2.34 9.13
N PRO A 513 -10.43 1.52 8.62
CA PRO A 513 -10.53 0.14 9.03
C PRO A 513 -9.27 -0.61 8.57
N SER A 514 -8.65 -1.36 9.48
CA SER A 514 -7.37 -2.03 9.28
C SER A 514 -7.37 -3.38 10.01
N PRO A 515 -6.90 -4.47 9.38
CA PRO A 515 -6.84 -5.78 10.03
C PRO A 515 -5.67 -5.85 11.03
N VAL A 516 -5.99 -6.19 12.28
CA VAL A 516 -5.03 -6.43 13.36
C VAL A 516 -4.97 -7.93 13.61
N LEU A 517 -3.81 -8.55 13.33
CA LEU A 517 -3.62 -9.99 13.55
C LEU A 517 -3.65 -10.29 15.06
N LEU A 518 -4.53 -11.19 15.49
CA LEU A 518 -4.64 -11.65 16.88
C LEU A 518 -3.92 -12.99 17.11
N SER A 519 -3.97 -13.87 16.12
CA SER A 519 -3.37 -15.20 16.18
C SER A 519 -3.06 -15.73 14.78
N GLN A 520 -2.00 -16.50 14.65
CA GLN A 520 -1.67 -17.27 13.46
C GLN A 520 -1.25 -18.67 13.86
N THR A 521 -1.76 -19.66 13.15
CA THR A 521 -1.50 -21.08 13.40
C THR A 521 -1.54 -21.84 12.07
N VAL A 522 -1.16 -23.12 12.10
CA VAL A 522 -1.16 -24.01 10.94
C VAL A 522 -1.88 -25.30 11.33
N SER A 523 -2.74 -25.82 10.46
CA SER A 523 -3.42 -27.09 10.73
C SER A 523 -2.46 -28.29 10.68
N ASP A 524 -2.69 -29.27 11.55
CA ASP A 524 -1.91 -30.52 11.57
C ASP A 524 -2.26 -31.46 10.40
N HIS A 525 -1.61 -32.62 10.35
CA HIS A 525 -1.87 -33.66 9.35
C HIS A 525 -3.31 -34.22 9.35
N LEU A 526 -4.13 -33.92 10.36
CA LEU A 526 -5.56 -34.24 10.45
C LEU A 526 -6.44 -33.01 10.28
N GLY A 527 -5.89 -31.91 9.74
CA GLY A 527 -6.58 -30.63 9.54
C GLY A 527 -6.90 -29.87 10.84
N ARG A 528 -6.44 -30.33 12.01
CA ARG A 528 -6.79 -29.71 13.30
C ARG A 528 -5.90 -28.52 13.58
N TYR A 529 -6.47 -27.44 14.08
CA TYR A 529 -5.73 -26.25 14.48
C TYR A 529 -6.04 -25.87 15.93
N THR A 530 -5.15 -25.05 16.50
CA THR A 530 -5.35 -24.40 17.80
C THR A 530 -4.83 -22.97 17.72
N ALA A 531 -5.64 -22.02 18.17
CA ALA A 531 -5.37 -20.60 18.21
C ALA A 531 -5.61 -20.04 19.62
N LEU A 532 -4.94 -18.93 19.94
CA LEU A 532 -5.10 -18.22 21.20
C LEU A 532 -5.60 -16.81 20.90
N LEU A 533 -6.81 -16.49 21.34
CA LEU A 533 -7.42 -15.19 21.10
C LEU A 533 -7.61 -14.45 22.43
N PRO A 534 -7.57 -13.10 22.43
CA PRO A 534 -7.86 -12.31 23.62
C PRO A 534 -9.18 -12.71 24.31
N VAL A 535 -9.18 -12.56 25.63
CA VAL A 535 -10.34 -12.68 26.52
C VAL A 535 -10.09 -11.81 27.76
N ARG A 536 -11.16 -11.45 28.47
CA ARG A 536 -11.08 -10.72 29.74
C ARG A 536 -10.81 -11.67 30.93
#